data_AF-A0A920Q6H3-F1
#
_entry.id   AF-A0A920Q6H3-F1
#
_cell.length_a   1.000
_cell.length_b   1.000
_cell.length_c   1.000
_cell.angle_alpha   90.00
_cell.angle_beta   90.00
_cell.angle_gamma   90.00
#
_symmetry.space_group_name_H-M   'P 1'
#
loop_
_entity.id
_entity.type
_entity.pdbx_description
1 polymer ?
#
loop_
_entity_poly.entity_id
_entity_poly.type
_entity_poly.pdbx_seq_one_letter_code
_entity_poly.pdbx_strand_id
1 'polypeptide(L)'
;MSERFTSPAPKGKGSVSAMISGLLVSAGLRVGGYSSPHVDTVRERFTMDGALITEEVFVDLVADLERYEGVAPEQPSYFELLTAGALLWFSNEAVDAAVVEVGLLGRYDATNVIDSDVSVVTNIGRDHTDGTGDWRRDVASEKAGIIRAGRPLVLGETSIGPRGGLCCRGPGPVIGAGCGLWRPVQNRPWAAR
;
A
#
# COMPACT_ATOMS: atom_id res chain seq x y z
N MET A 1 -20.47 30.62 -3.45
CA MET A 1 -19.34 29.87 -4.05
C MET A 1 -18.45 29.38 -2.93
N SER A 2 -18.57 28.12 -2.51
CA SER A 2 -17.67 27.53 -1.52
C SER A 2 -16.67 26.66 -2.26
N GLU A 3 -15.43 27.13 -2.40
CA GLU A 3 -14.33 26.30 -2.87
C GLU A 3 -14.05 25.24 -1.79
N ARG A 4 -14.54 24.02 -2.00
CA ARG A 4 -14.10 22.85 -1.25
C ARG A 4 -12.81 22.36 -1.88
N PHE A 5 -11.68 22.82 -1.34
CA PHE A 5 -10.38 22.18 -1.56
C PHE A 5 -10.39 20.81 -0.86
N THR A 6 -10.76 19.75 -1.57
CA THR A 6 -10.35 18.37 -1.23
C THR A 6 -8.85 18.26 -1.44
N SER A 7 -8.08 18.04 -0.37
CA SER A 7 -6.62 17.94 -0.46
C SER A 7 -6.21 16.68 -1.25
N PRO A 8 -5.15 16.74 -2.08
CA PRO A 8 -4.82 15.68 -3.03
C PRO A 8 -4.06 14.55 -2.35
N ALA A 9 -4.59 13.33 -2.45
CA ALA A 9 -3.95 12.01 -2.33
C ALA A 9 -3.07 11.73 -1.08
N PRO A 10 -2.87 10.46 -0.69
CA PRO A 10 -1.96 10.12 0.41
C PRO A 10 -0.53 10.44 -0.01
N LYS A 11 0.01 11.57 0.46
CA LYS A 11 1.36 12.04 0.11
C LYS A 11 2.41 11.05 0.59
N GLY A 12 3.32 10.63 -0.30
CA GLY A 12 4.53 9.90 0.06
C GLY A 12 4.49 8.38 -0.05
N LYS A 13 3.36 7.73 -0.37
CA LYS A 13 3.33 6.28 -0.61
C LYS A 13 4.24 5.89 -1.78
N GLY A 14 4.02 6.48 -2.96
CA GLY A 14 4.86 6.23 -4.15
C GLY A 14 6.35 6.49 -3.93
N SER A 15 6.72 7.58 -3.24
CA SER A 15 8.13 7.85 -2.90
C SER A 15 8.73 6.81 -1.97
N VAL A 16 7.98 6.36 -0.96
CA VAL A 16 8.42 5.30 -0.04
C VAL A 16 8.53 3.96 -0.77
N SER A 17 7.56 3.60 -1.60
CA SER A 17 7.62 2.39 -2.43
C SER A 17 8.84 2.41 -3.34
N ALA A 18 9.11 3.52 -4.04
CA ALA A 18 10.28 3.65 -4.91
C ALA A 18 11.61 3.52 -4.14
N MET A 19 11.71 4.14 -2.95
CA MET A 19 12.90 4.01 -2.09
C MET A 19 13.11 2.56 -1.62
N ILE A 20 12.04 1.88 -1.19
CA ILE A 20 12.12 0.48 -0.75
C ILE A 20 12.55 -0.42 -1.92
N SER A 21 11.92 -0.28 -3.09
CA SER A 21 12.28 -1.05 -4.28
C SER A 21 13.75 -0.84 -4.66
N GLY A 22 14.22 0.41 -4.71
CA GLY A 22 15.61 0.71 -5.04
C GLY A 22 16.62 0.11 -4.05
N LEU A 23 16.31 0.10 -2.75
CA LEU A 23 17.16 -0.51 -1.73
C LEU A 23 17.21 -2.03 -1.87
N LEU A 24 16.07 -2.69 -2.10
CA LEU A 24 15.99 -4.14 -2.29
C LEU A 24 16.73 -4.59 -3.56
N VAL A 25 16.56 -3.85 -4.67
CA VAL A 25 17.31 -4.09 -5.91
C VAL A 25 18.80 -3.91 -5.69
N SER A 26 19.21 -2.86 -4.97
CA SER A 26 20.62 -2.62 -4.64
C SER A 26 21.22 -3.71 -3.72
N ALA A 27 20.37 -4.44 -2.99
CA ALA A 27 20.75 -5.61 -2.20
C ALA A 27 20.86 -6.90 -3.04
N GLY A 28 20.64 -6.83 -4.35
CA GLY A 28 20.74 -7.96 -5.28
C GLY A 28 19.49 -8.83 -5.35
N LEU A 29 18.34 -8.33 -4.87
CA LEU A 29 17.05 -9.02 -4.96
C LEU A 29 16.34 -8.67 -6.28
N ARG A 30 15.57 -9.63 -6.81
CA ARG A 30 14.60 -9.39 -7.88
C ARG A 30 13.33 -8.79 -7.28
N VAL A 31 12.94 -7.60 -7.74
CA VAL A 31 11.87 -6.81 -7.10
C VAL A 31 10.78 -6.44 -8.09
N GLY A 32 9.55 -6.87 -7.78
CA GLY A 32 8.34 -6.38 -8.42
C GLY A 32 7.80 -5.13 -7.73
N GLY A 33 7.46 -4.09 -8.46
CA GLY A 33 6.84 -2.87 -7.92
C GLY A 33 5.48 -2.58 -8.54
N TYR A 34 4.46 -2.37 -7.71
CA TYR A 34 3.12 -1.96 -8.12
C TYR A 34 2.73 -0.62 -7.51
N SER A 35 2.35 0.36 -8.33
CA SER A 35 2.03 1.72 -7.87
C SER A 35 0.81 2.34 -8.55
N SER A 36 0.27 3.41 -7.96
CA SER A 36 -0.84 4.18 -8.58
C SER A 36 -0.92 5.62 -8.04
N PRO A 37 -1.52 6.56 -8.80
CA PRO A 37 -1.89 6.46 -10.20
C PRO A 37 -0.67 6.50 -11.13
N HIS A 38 -0.89 6.40 -12.45
CA HIS A 38 0.12 6.72 -13.47
C HIS A 38 -0.09 8.15 -13.97
N VAL A 39 0.93 8.74 -14.60
CA VAL A 39 0.89 10.08 -15.19
C VAL A 39 0.66 10.03 -16.70
N ASP A 40 1.45 9.23 -17.42
CA ASP A 40 1.42 9.18 -18.90
C ASP A 40 0.95 7.81 -19.40
N THR A 41 1.54 6.72 -18.88
CA THR A 41 1.20 5.36 -19.31
C THR A 41 0.86 4.44 -18.14
N VAL A 42 -0.15 3.57 -18.32
CA VAL A 42 -0.53 2.55 -17.32
C VAL A 42 0.63 1.64 -16.93
N ARG A 43 1.62 1.46 -17.83
CA ARG A 43 2.84 0.69 -17.56
C ARG A 43 3.66 1.26 -16.40
N GLU A 44 3.55 2.55 -16.08
CA GLU A 44 4.17 3.16 -14.89
C GLU A 44 3.78 2.47 -13.58
N ARG A 45 2.62 1.81 -13.57
CA ARG A 45 2.15 1.07 -12.40
C ARG A 45 2.89 -0.24 -12.18
N PHE A 46 3.66 -0.73 -13.15
CA PHE A 46 4.29 -2.05 -13.15
C PHE A 46 5.79 -1.90 -13.37
N THR A 47 6.58 -2.30 -12.38
CA THR A 47 8.04 -2.26 -12.47
C THR A 47 8.67 -3.60 -12.11
N MET A 48 9.78 -3.92 -12.78
CA MET A 48 10.68 -5.02 -12.46
C MET A 48 12.08 -4.43 -12.30
N ASP A 49 12.69 -4.63 -11.14
CA ASP A 49 14.03 -4.12 -10.81
C ASP A 49 14.21 -2.61 -11.08
N GLY A 50 13.13 -1.84 -10.91
CA GLY A 50 13.08 -0.40 -11.15
C GLY A 50 12.84 0.02 -12.61
N ALA A 51 12.76 -0.92 -13.55
CA ALA A 51 12.40 -0.66 -14.94
C ALA A 51 10.90 -0.89 -15.18
N LEU A 52 10.28 -0.10 -16.06
CA LEU A 52 8.89 -0.30 -16.45
C LEU A 52 8.71 -1.65 -17.16
N ILE A 53 7.54 -2.25 -16.99
CA ILE A 53 7.09 -3.36 -17.85
C ILE A 53 7.15 -2.94 -19.33
N THR A 54 7.63 -3.83 -20.20
CA THR A 54 7.64 -3.57 -21.64
C THR A 54 6.23 -3.65 -22.21
N GLU A 55 6.02 -3.12 -23.41
CA GLU A 55 4.70 -3.15 -24.04
C GLU A 55 4.28 -4.58 -24.39
N GLU A 56 5.22 -5.39 -24.86
CA GLU A 56 5.00 -6.78 -25.24
C GLU A 56 4.54 -7.59 -24.02
N VAL A 57 5.28 -7.50 -22.91
CA VAL A 57 4.94 -8.22 -21.67
C VAL A 57 3.63 -7.72 -21.09
N PHE A 58 3.34 -6.41 -21.18
CA PHE A 58 2.08 -5.86 -20.70
C PHE A 58 0.88 -6.35 -21.53
N VAL A 59 1.02 -6.45 -22.86
CA VAL A 59 -0.02 -7.02 -23.74
C VAL A 59 -0.28 -8.49 -23.41
N ASP A 60 0.79 -9.28 -23.26
CA ASP A 60 0.66 -10.69 -22.89
C ASP A 60 -0.04 -10.86 -21.53
N LEU A 61 0.31 -10.01 -20.56
CA LEU A 61 -0.31 -10.01 -19.24
C LEU A 61 -1.80 -9.68 -19.30
N VAL A 62 -2.20 -8.71 -20.11
CA VAL A 62 -3.62 -8.38 -20.32
C VAL A 62 -4.36 -9.55 -20.98
N ALA A 63 -3.77 -10.18 -22.00
CA ALA A 63 -4.34 -11.34 -22.67
C ALA A 63 -4.49 -12.55 -21.72
N ASP A 64 -3.56 -12.73 -20.78
CA ASP A 64 -3.69 -13.74 -19.73
C ASP A 64 -4.86 -13.45 -18.79
N LEU A 65 -5.07 -12.18 -18.39
CA LEU A 65 -6.20 -11.78 -17.55
C LEU A 65 -7.56 -11.97 -18.23
N GLU A 66 -7.66 -11.70 -19.53
CA GLU A 66 -8.90 -11.91 -20.31
C GLU A 66 -9.38 -13.36 -20.25
N ARG A 67 -8.47 -14.34 -20.16
CA ARG A 67 -8.84 -15.76 -20.03
C ARG A 67 -9.57 -16.08 -18.72
N TYR A 68 -9.44 -15.22 -17.71
CA TYR A 68 -10.09 -15.40 -16.41
C TYR A 68 -11.39 -14.59 -16.27
N GLU A 69 -11.74 -13.73 -17.23
CA GLU A 69 -12.97 -12.91 -17.17
C GLU A 69 -14.23 -13.81 -17.08
N GLY A 70 -14.25 -14.93 -17.82
CA GLY A 70 -15.40 -15.84 -17.86
C GLY A 70 -15.58 -16.74 -16.62
N VAL A 71 -14.64 -16.73 -15.68
CA VAL A 71 -14.71 -17.52 -14.42
C VAL A 71 -14.92 -16.65 -13.18
N ALA A 72 -14.84 -15.32 -13.31
CA ALA A 72 -15.12 -14.43 -12.21
C ALA A 72 -16.63 -14.37 -11.92
N PRO A 73 -17.06 -14.46 -10.64
CA PRO A 73 -18.47 -14.39 -10.27
C PRO A 73 -19.09 -13.01 -10.54
N GLU A 74 -18.26 -11.96 -10.54
CA GLU A 74 -18.63 -10.58 -10.79
C GLU A 74 -17.57 -9.91 -11.67
N GLN A 75 -17.95 -8.85 -12.39
CA GLN A 75 -16.98 -8.11 -13.22
C GLN A 75 -16.02 -7.33 -12.31
N PRO A 76 -14.70 -7.60 -12.40
CA PRO A 76 -13.71 -6.88 -11.60
C PRO A 76 -13.60 -5.42 -12.06
N SER A 77 -13.33 -4.53 -11.11
CA SER A 77 -13.00 -3.14 -11.41
C SER A 77 -11.65 -3.03 -12.12
N TYR A 78 -11.42 -1.88 -12.77
CA TYR A 78 -10.13 -1.56 -13.39
C TYR A 78 -8.94 -1.73 -12.43
N PHE A 79 -9.09 -1.30 -11.17
CA PHE A 79 -8.01 -1.41 -10.19
C PHE A 79 -7.78 -2.86 -9.74
N GLU A 80 -8.84 -3.66 -9.60
CA GLU A 80 -8.73 -5.08 -9.26
C GLU A 80 -8.05 -5.86 -10.39
N LEU A 81 -8.40 -5.61 -11.65
CA LEU A 81 -7.74 -6.22 -12.81
C LEU A 81 -6.25 -5.91 -12.86
N LEU A 82 -5.87 -4.63 -12.69
CA LEU A 82 -4.46 -4.26 -12.69
C LEU A 82 -3.70 -4.84 -11.49
N THR A 83 -4.34 -4.93 -10.33
CA THR A 83 -3.73 -5.54 -9.13
C THR A 83 -3.50 -7.03 -9.36
N ALA A 84 -4.50 -7.75 -9.91
CA ALA A 84 -4.37 -9.15 -10.26
C ALA A 84 -3.25 -9.38 -11.30
N GLY A 85 -3.17 -8.52 -12.32
CA GLY A 85 -2.09 -8.55 -13.30
C GLY A 85 -0.71 -8.37 -12.67
N ALA A 86 -0.56 -7.44 -11.73
CA ALA A 86 0.74 -7.22 -11.09
C ALA A 86 1.17 -8.45 -10.29
N LEU A 87 0.25 -9.05 -9.54
CA LEU A 87 0.52 -10.26 -8.76
C LEU A 87 0.83 -11.48 -9.64
N LEU A 88 0.09 -11.64 -10.75
CA LEU A 88 0.37 -12.69 -11.73
C LEU A 88 1.76 -12.50 -12.34
N TRP A 89 2.11 -11.28 -12.75
CA TRP A 89 3.42 -11.00 -13.32
C TRP A 89 4.55 -11.25 -12.32
N PHE A 90 4.42 -10.78 -11.08
CA PHE A 90 5.42 -11.04 -10.03
C PHE A 90 5.59 -12.54 -9.74
N SER A 91 4.50 -13.31 -9.80
CA SER A 91 4.54 -14.77 -9.68
C SER A 91 5.28 -15.42 -10.85
N ASN A 92 4.99 -15.01 -12.09
CA ASN A 92 5.63 -15.56 -13.30
C ASN A 92 7.13 -15.27 -13.33
N GLU A 93 7.52 -14.09 -12.85
CA GLU A 93 8.91 -13.64 -12.82
C GLU A 93 9.68 -14.14 -11.60
N ALA A 94 9.02 -14.85 -10.67
CA ALA A 94 9.59 -15.37 -9.43
C ALA A 94 10.41 -14.31 -8.66
N VAL A 95 9.78 -13.17 -8.36
CA VAL A 95 10.43 -12.08 -7.60
C VAL A 95 10.77 -12.51 -6.17
N ASP A 96 11.90 -12.03 -5.65
CA ASP A 96 12.28 -12.23 -4.25
C ASP A 96 11.44 -11.35 -3.31
N ALA A 97 11.01 -10.18 -3.79
CA ALA A 97 10.16 -9.25 -3.06
C ALA A 97 9.20 -8.50 -3.98
N ALA A 98 8.00 -8.20 -3.47
CA ALA A 98 7.04 -7.32 -4.12
C ALA A 98 6.76 -6.10 -3.25
N VAL A 99 6.87 -4.90 -3.81
CA VAL A 99 6.54 -3.63 -3.16
C VAL A 99 5.26 -3.09 -3.78
N VAL A 100 4.17 -3.19 -3.03
CA VAL A 100 2.82 -2.91 -3.53
C VAL A 100 2.24 -1.69 -2.81
N GLU A 101 2.00 -0.61 -3.55
CA GLU A 101 1.30 0.56 -3.05
C GLU A 101 -0.21 0.33 -3.03
N VAL A 102 -0.80 0.51 -1.84
CA VAL A 102 -2.25 0.52 -1.64
C VAL A 102 -2.88 1.65 -2.45
N GLY A 103 -3.92 1.35 -3.22
CA GLY A 103 -4.63 2.34 -4.04
C GLY A 103 -5.41 3.34 -3.18
N LEU A 104 -6.38 2.83 -2.43
CA LEU A 104 -7.31 3.61 -1.63
C LEU A 104 -7.47 3.04 -0.22
N LEU A 105 -7.22 3.89 0.78
CA LEU A 105 -7.34 3.54 2.21
C LEU A 105 -6.52 2.31 2.60
N GLY A 106 -7.13 1.11 2.65
CA GLY A 106 -6.48 -0.13 3.04
C GLY A 106 -7.42 -1.34 3.15
N ARG A 107 -8.43 -1.29 4.04
CA ARG A 107 -9.24 -2.46 4.41
C ARG A 107 -9.91 -3.18 3.24
N TYR A 108 -10.49 -2.43 2.31
CA TYR A 108 -11.19 -2.96 1.14
C TYR A 108 -10.44 -2.68 -0.16
N ASP A 109 -9.15 -2.34 -0.06
CA ASP A 109 -8.31 -2.15 -1.25
C ASP A 109 -8.00 -3.50 -1.91
N ALA A 110 -7.98 -3.55 -3.24
CA ALA A 110 -7.69 -4.76 -3.99
C ALA A 110 -6.33 -5.38 -3.61
N THR A 111 -5.36 -4.55 -3.20
CA THR A 111 -4.04 -5.02 -2.77
C THR A 111 -4.06 -5.74 -1.42
N ASN A 112 -5.12 -5.57 -0.62
CA ASN A 112 -5.22 -6.16 0.71
C ASN A 112 -5.52 -7.67 0.70
N VAL A 113 -5.60 -8.30 -0.48
CA VAL A 113 -5.58 -9.77 -0.61
C VAL A 113 -4.20 -10.36 -0.29
N ILE A 114 -3.14 -9.54 -0.31
CA ILE A 114 -1.76 -9.96 -0.06
C ILE A 114 -1.53 -10.17 1.43
N ASP A 115 -1.00 -11.33 1.85
CA ASP A 115 -0.55 -11.52 3.24
C ASP A 115 0.85 -10.92 3.45
N SER A 116 0.90 -9.58 3.62
CA SER A 116 2.17 -8.84 3.63
C SER A 116 3.08 -9.21 4.81
N ASP A 117 4.37 -9.45 4.55
CA ASP A 117 5.39 -9.64 5.59
C ASP A 117 5.69 -8.36 6.36
N VAL A 118 5.55 -7.18 5.73
CA VAL A 118 5.73 -5.87 6.36
C VAL A 118 4.65 -4.91 5.85
N SER A 119 4.00 -4.22 6.77
CA SER A 119 3.03 -3.16 6.43
C SER A 119 3.63 -1.78 6.70
N VAL A 120 3.42 -0.83 5.79
CA VAL A 120 3.93 0.54 5.92
C VAL A 120 2.78 1.55 5.86
N VAL A 121 2.65 2.39 6.88
CA VAL A 121 1.70 3.50 6.91
C VAL A 121 2.49 4.81 6.98
N THR A 122 2.50 5.56 5.88
CA THR A 122 3.31 6.78 5.75
C THR A 122 2.77 7.94 6.57
N ASN A 123 1.48 8.23 6.49
CA ASN A 123 0.80 9.28 7.25
C ASN A 123 -0.72 9.05 7.34
N ILE A 124 -1.38 9.81 8.21
CA ILE A 124 -2.84 9.90 8.33
C ILE A 124 -3.30 11.31 7.94
N GLY A 125 -3.67 11.47 6.67
CA GLY A 125 -4.23 12.70 6.12
C GLY A 125 -5.76 12.75 6.15
N ARG A 126 -6.34 13.95 6.01
CA ARG A 126 -7.77 14.14 5.70
C ARG A 126 -8.00 13.73 4.25
N ASP A 127 -8.16 12.44 4.03
CA ASP A 127 -8.37 11.88 2.71
C ASP A 127 -9.57 10.96 2.73
N HIS A 128 -10.43 11.07 1.71
CA HIS A 128 -11.62 10.23 1.56
C HIS A 128 -12.58 10.21 2.77
N THR A 129 -12.70 11.34 3.47
CA THR A 129 -13.69 11.56 4.54
C THR A 129 -14.58 12.74 4.18
N ASP A 130 -15.83 12.76 4.62
CA ASP A 130 -16.68 13.96 4.54
C ASP A 130 -16.25 15.09 5.51
N GLY A 131 -15.24 14.83 6.34
CA GLY A 131 -14.63 15.78 7.27
C GLY A 131 -15.42 15.98 8.56
N THR A 132 -16.49 15.21 8.78
CA THR A 132 -17.30 15.24 10.01
C THR A 132 -16.81 14.18 11.01
N GLY A 133 -16.94 14.42 12.32
CA GLY A 133 -16.54 13.45 13.36
C GLY A 133 -15.03 13.27 13.63
N ASP A 134 -14.66 12.15 14.25
CA ASP A 134 -13.27 11.77 14.59
C ASP A 134 -12.54 11.14 13.39
N TRP A 135 -12.53 11.89 12.28
CA TRP A 135 -12.04 11.46 10.97
C TRP A 135 -10.64 10.84 11.01
N ARG A 136 -9.79 11.24 11.96
CA ARG A 136 -8.43 10.69 12.12
C ARG A 136 -8.47 9.23 12.53
N ARG A 137 -9.34 8.88 13.48
CA ARG A 137 -9.49 7.49 13.92
C ARG A 137 -10.14 6.65 12.84
N ASP A 138 -11.12 7.20 12.11
CA ASP A 138 -11.79 6.49 11.03
C ASP A 138 -10.82 6.15 9.89
N VAL A 139 -10.04 7.13 9.40
CA VAL A 139 -9.01 6.90 8.39
C VAL A 139 -7.94 5.92 8.89
N ALA A 140 -7.53 6.04 10.16
CA ALA A 140 -6.57 5.11 10.74
C ALA A 140 -7.10 3.69 10.81
N SER A 141 -8.38 3.50 11.15
CA SER A 141 -9.04 2.20 11.18
C SER A 141 -9.12 1.56 9.80
N GLU A 142 -9.44 2.34 8.76
CA GLU A 142 -9.46 1.85 7.38
C GLU A 142 -8.06 1.47 6.89
N LYS A 143 -7.04 2.29 7.20
CA LYS A 143 -5.64 1.98 6.89
C LYS A 143 -5.09 0.81 7.70
N ALA A 144 -5.58 0.57 8.91
CA ALA A 144 -5.22 -0.61 9.69
C ALA A 144 -5.64 -1.92 8.99
N GLY A 145 -6.49 -1.83 7.96
CA GLY A 145 -6.83 -2.90 7.05
C GLY A 145 -5.66 -3.75 6.55
N ILE A 146 -4.53 -3.11 6.22
CA ILE A 146 -3.35 -3.77 5.63
C ILE A 146 -2.44 -4.44 6.65
N ILE A 147 -2.66 -4.20 7.95
CA ILE A 147 -1.77 -4.68 9.01
C ILE A 147 -2.03 -6.16 9.27
N ARG A 148 -0.97 -6.97 9.24
CA ARG A 148 -1.02 -8.39 9.57
C ARG A 148 -0.56 -8.66 11.00
N ALA A 149 -1.31 -9.50 11.71
CA ALA A 149 -1.01 -9.81 13.10
C ALA A 149 0.37 -10.47 13.23
N GLY A 150 1.17 -10.05 14.20
CA GLY A 150 2.54 -10.54 14.41
C GLY A 150 3.57 -10.08 13.38
N ARG A 151 3.17 -9.39 12.30
CA ARG A 151 4.08 -8.88 11.27
C ARG A 151 4.55 -7.45 11.58
N PRO A 152 5.78 -7.07 11.19
CA PRO A 152 6.29 -5.71 11.35
C PRO A 152 5.38 -4.63 10.74
N LEU A 153 5.26 -3.52 11.47
CA LEU A 153 4.56 -2.32 11.03
C LEU A 153 5.51 -1.11 11.08
N VAL A 154 5.67 -0.41 9.96
CA VAL A 154 6.44 0.83 9.87
C VAL A 154 5.50 2.03 9.80
N LEU A 155 5.67 2.98 10.72
CA LEU A 155 4.80 4.15 10.88
C LEU A 155 5.56 5.47 10.68
N GLY A 156 5.29 6.16 9.57
CA GLY A 156 5.72 7.55 9.38
C GLY A 156 4.86 8.55 10.17
N GLU A 157 3.67 8.15 10.61
CA GLU A 157 2.77 8.97 11.43
C GLU A 157 3.29 9.13 12.86
N THR A 158 3.55 10.38 13.27
CA THR A 158 4.11 10.73 14.58
C THR A 158 3.09 11.28 15.57
N SER A 159 1.84 11.53 15.18
CA SER A 159 0.80 11.93 16.13
C SER A 159 0.37 10.75 17.01
N ILE A 160 0.04 11.01 18.29
CA ILE A 160 -0.25 9.96 19.28
C ILE A 160 -1.64 9.32 19.06
N GLY A 161 -2.62 10.10 18.60
CA GLY A 161 -4.02 9.66 18.47
C GLY A 161 -4.25 8.49 17.49
N PRO A 162 -3.86 8.61 16.20
CA PRO A 162 -4.09 7.58 15.19
C PRO A 162 -3.38 6.25 15.45
N ARG A 163 -2.31 6.25 16.26
CA ARG A 163 -1.52 5.05 16.56
C ARG A 163 -2.33 3.95 17.23
N GLY A 164 -3.27 4.31 18.11
CA GLY A 164 -4.12 3.34 18.79
C GLY A 164 -4.97 2.51 17.81
N GLY A 165 -5.49 3.14 16.76
CA GLY A 165 -6.27 2.48 15.71
C GLY A 165 -5.42 1.57 14.81
N LEU A 166 -4.14 1.87 14.62
CA LEU A 166 -3.23 1.02 13.84
C LEU A 166 -2.73 -0.17 14.67
N CYS A 167 -2.45 0.03 15.95
CA CYS A 167 -1.93 -1.02 16.82
C CYS A 167 -2.98 -2.06 17.25
N CYS A 168 -4.28 -1.78 17.09
CA CYS A 168 -5.35 -2.70 17.50
C CYS A 168 -5.37 -4.02 16.70
N ARG A 169 -4.71 -4.04 15.53
CA ARG A 169 -4.55 -5.25 14.69
C ARG A 169 -3.51 -6.23 15.21
N GLY A 170 -2.83 -5.90 16.30
CA GLY A 170 -1.78 -6.73 16.90
C GLY A 170 -0.57 -6.95 15.97
N PRO A 171 0.01 -5.89 15.37
CA PRO A 171 1.27 -6.04 14.65
C PRO A 171 2.35 -6.60 15.58
N GLY A 172 3.40 -7.16 14.98
CA GLY A 172 4.62 -7.55 15.70
C GLY A 172 5.42 -6.31 16.13
N PRO A 173 6.69 -6.16 15.73
CA PRO A 173 7.44 -4.95 16.04
C PRO A 173 6.84 -3.76 15.29
N VAL A 174 6.46 -2.72 16.03
CA VAL A 174 6.07 -1.43 15.46
C VAL A 174 7.30 -0.53 15.45
N ILE A 175 7.68 -0.04 14.27
CA ILE A 175 8.84 0.80 14.03
C ILE A 175 8.33 2.18 13.63
N GLY A 176 8.62 3.19 14.45
CA GLY A 176 8.12 4.55 14.25
C GLY A 176 9.24 5.58 14.25
N ALA A 177 9.01 6.73 13.62
CA ALA A 177 9.93 7.85 13.68
C ALA A 177 10.03 8.40 15.12
N GLY A 178 11.24 8.49 15.66
CA GLY A 178 11.59 9.15 16.93
C GLY A 178 12.65 10.24 16.71
N CYS A 179 13.04 10.97 17.77
CA CYS A 179 14.07 12.01 17.69
C CYS A 179 15.36 11.46 17.05
N GLY A 180 15.55 11.75 15.76
CA GLY A 180 16.74 11.42 14.96
C GLY A 180 16.81 10.02 14.33
N LEU A 181 16.02 9.04 14.75
CA LEU A 181 16.10 7.64 14.28
C LEU A 181 14.75 6.90 14.40
N TRP A 182 14.59 5.83 13.61
CA TRP A 182 13.52 4.86 13.77
C TRP A 182 13.77 4.01 15.02
N ARG A 183 12.76 3.88 15.89
CA ARG A 183 12.86 3.09 17.14
C ARG A 183 11.65 2.16 17.27
N PRO A 184 11.80 1.02 17.99
CA PRO A 184 10.66 0.25 18.44
C PRO A 184 9.68 1.15 19.22
N VAL A 185 8.42 1.17 18.82
CA VAL A 185 7.37 1.90 19.51
C VAL A 185 6.93 1.06 20.70
N GLN A 186 7.07 1.60 21.92
CA GLN A 186 6.59 0.92 23.11
C GLN A 186 5.06 0.82 23.07
N ASN A 187 4.55 -0.40 22.97
CA ASN A 187 3.13 -0.70 22.97
C ASN A 187 2.59 -0.63 24.41
N ARG A 188 2.45 0.58 24.98
CA ARG A 188 1.80 0.73 26.28
C ARG A 188 0.28 0.66 26.06
N PRO A 189 -0.43 -0.30 26.69
CA PRO A 189 -1.88 -0.37 26.58
C PRO A 189 -2.50 0.93 27.05
N TRP A 190 -3.53 1.37 26.34
CA TRP A 190 -4.32 2.57 26.59
C TRP A 190 -5.20 2.40 27.85
N ALA A 191 -4.64 2.02 28.99
CA ALA A 191 -5.37 2.06 30.24
C ALA A 191 -5.43 3.52 30.74
N ALA A 192 -6.60 4.13 30.52
CA ALA A 192 -7.21 5.27 31.22
C ALA A 192 -6.32 6.42 31.73
N ARG A 193 -6.53 7.62 31.15
CA ARG A 193 -6.55 8.88 31.91
C ARG A 193 -7.82 9.63 31.55
#